data_AF-A0A920VM13-F1
#
_entry.id   AF-A0A920VM13-F1
#
_cell.length_a   1.000
_cell.length_b   1.000
_cell.length_c   1.000
_cell.angle_alpha   90.00
_cell.angle_beta   90.00
_cell.angle_gamma   90.00
#
_symmetry.space_group_name_H-M   'P 1'
#
loop_
_entity.id
_entity.type
_entity.pdbx_description
1 polymer ?
#
loop_
_entity_poly.entity_id
_entity_poly.type
_entity_poly.pdbx_seq_one_letter_code
_entity_poly.pdbx_strand_id
1 'polypeptide(L)'
;MIRITFLGTAASRPTVGRNVSSIAVQREGDLFLFDCGEGTQRQMMRFATGFSVKWIFITHLHADHFLGVTGLLRTMALQGRTEPISLFGPTGSERILQAAVRLGVEREKFPVEINEVQPGEGLKCEGYQVLAFPVNHGNSAWVGPWLRTNALGVLI
;
A
#
# COMPACT_ATOMS: atom_id res chain seq x y z
N MET A 1 17.35 -9.56 -5.25
CA MET A 1 16.25 -10.55 -5.24
C MET A 1 14.94 -9.82 -4.96
N ILE A 2 13.84 -10.21 -5.62
CA ILE A 2 12.50 -9.66 -5.36
C ILE A 2 11.65 -10.78 -4.76
N ARG A 3 10.91 -10.49 -3.69
CA ARG A 3 9.94 -11.41 -3.08
C ARG A 3 8.56 -10.77 -3.07
N ILE A 4 7.56 -11.50 -3.55
CA ILE A 4 6.17 -11.08 -3.58
C ILE A 4 5.39 -12.00 -2.64
N THR A 5 4.65 -11.42 -1.70
CA THR A 5 3.80 -12.14 -0.75
C THR A 5 2.38 -11.63 -0.88
N PHE A 6 1.46 -12.50 -1.31
CA PHE A 6 0.04 -12.20 -1.34
C PHE A 6 -0.54 -12.27 0.07
N LEU A 7 -0.82 -11.11 0.65
CA LEU A 7 -1.40 -10.99 1.99
C LEU A 7 -2.91 -11.18 1.94
N GLY A 8 -3.55 -10.79 0.84
CA GLY A 8 -4.94 -11.10 0.57
C GLY A 8 -5.29 -11.06 -0.91
N THR A 9 -6.29 -11.85 -1.26
CA THR A 9 -6.68 -12.18 -2.64
C THR A 9 -8.20 -12.30 -2.80
N ALA A 10 -8.97 -11.94 -1.77
CA ALA A 10 -10.42 -11.83 -1.85
C ALA A 10 -10.83 -10.46 -2.39
N ALA A 11 -11.93 -10.45 -3.14
CA ALA A 11 -12.56 -9.23 -3.65
C ALA A 11 -13.71 -8.80 -2.73
N SER A 12 -13.80 -7.51 -2.45
CA SER A 12 -14.86 -6.80 -1.72
C SER A 12 -15.01 -7.14 -0.23
N ARG A 13 -14.85 -8.41 0.15
CA ARG A 13 -15.01 -8.87 1.54
C ARG A 13 -14.06 -10.03 1.85
N PRO A 14 -13.60 -10.17 3.10
CA PRO A 14 -12.81 -11.32 3.49
C PRO A 14 -13.64 -12.60 3.49
N THR A 15 -12.94 -13.72 3.43
CA THR A 15 -13.50 -15.07 3.65
C THR A 15 -12.72 -15.73 4.78
N VAL A 16 -13.18 -16.89 5.25
CA VAL A 16 -12.46 -17.67 6.27
C VAL A 16 -11.02 -17.97 5.85
N GLY A 17 -10.78 -18.27 4.57
CA GLY A 17 -9.47 -18.66 4.05
C GLY A 17 -8.64 -17.53 3.44
N ARG A 18 -9.25 -16.41 3.05
CA ARG A 18 -8.60 -15.33 2.28
C ARG A 18 -8.97 -13.96 2.81
N ASN A 19 -7.97 -13.12 3.02
CA ASN A 19 -8.14 -11.69 3.31
C ASN A 19 -8.45 -10.88 2.03
N VAL A 20 -8.93 -9.65 2.20
CA VAL A 20 -9.09 -8.65 1.12
C VAL A 20 -7.74 -8.14 0.60
N SER A 21 -7.74 -7.41 -0.52
CA SER A 21 -6.55 -7.03 -1.29
C SER A 21 -5.41 -6.47 -0.44
N SER A 22 -4.26 -7.13 -0.52
CA SER A 22 -2.96 -6.55 -0.19
C SER A 22 -1.84 -7.48 -0.68
N ILE A 23 -0.80 -6.89 -1.27
CA ILE A 23 0.41 -7.60 -1.71
C ILE A 23 1.62 -6.89 -1.10
N ALA A 24 2.48 -7.65 -0.42
CA ALA A 24 3.77 -7.15 0.03
C ALA A 24 4.86 -7.49 -0.99
N VAL A 25 5.64 -6.48 -1.35
CA VAL A 25 6.81 -6.62 -2.21
C VAL A 25 8.06 -6.21 -1.45
N GLN A 26 9.04 -7.11 -1.43
CA GLN A 26 10.34 -6.91 -0.82
C GLN A 26 11.41 -6.90 -1.90
N ARG A 27 12.18 -5.82 -1.96
CA ARG A 27 13.27 -5.64 -2.92
C ARG A 27 14.38 -4.83 -2.29
N GLU A 28 15.60 -5.38 -2.29
CA GLU A 28 16.82 -4.62 -1.91
C GLU A 28 16.73 -3.95 -0.51
N GLY A 29 16.02 -4.59 0.43
CA GLY A 29 15.81 -4.07 1.79
C GLY A 29 14.57 -3.18 1.93
N ASP A 30 13.97 -2.75 0.83
CA ASP A 30 12.70 -2.05 0.83
C ASP A 30 11.53 -3.03 0.94
N LEU A 31 10.54 -2.62 1.73
CA LEU A 31 9.24 -3.27 1.84
C LEU A 31 8.17 -2.24 1.49
N PHE A 32 7.31 -2.58 0.53
CA PHE A 32 6.15 -1.77 0.16
C PHE A 32 4.93 -2.64 -0.06
N LEU A 33 3.76 -2.02 0.09
CA LEU A 33 2.46 -2.67 -0.07
C LEU A 33 1.74 -2.15 -1.30
N PHE A 34 1.12 -3.05 -2.06
CA PHE A 34 0.09 -2.74 -3.04
C PHE A 34 -1.26 -3.09 -2.43
N ASP A 35 -2.08 -2.06 -2.23
CA ASP A 35 -3.25 -2.05 -1.38
C ASP A 35 -2.97 -2.43 0.09
N CYS A 36 -3.87 -1.98 0.94
CA CYS A 36 -3.87 -2.25 2.36
C CYS A 36 -5.31 -2.42 2.84
N GLY A 37 -5.97 -3.49 2.39
CA GLY A 37 -7.30 -3.86 2.86
C GLY A 37 -7.35 -4.20 4.35
N GLU A 38 -8.55 -4.22 4.93
CA GLU A 38 -8.75 -4.56 6.34
C GLU A 38 -8.04 -5.89 6.70
N GLY A 39 -7.38 -5.93 7.86
CA GLY A 39 -6.69 -7.13 8.33
C GLY A 39 -5.29 -7.37 7.75
N THR A 40 -4.80 -6.49 6.86
CA THR A 40 -3.44 -6.60 6.25
C THR A 40 -2.35 -6.82 7.30
N GLN A 41 -2.34 -6.06 8.41
CA GLN A 41 -1.35 -6.24 9.48
C GLN A 41 -1.31 -7.67 10.07
N ARG A 42 -2.46 -8.36 10.15
CA ARG A 42 -2.53 -9.73 10.66
C ARG A 42 -1.93 -10.70 9.65
N GLN A 43 -2.14 -10.45 8.36
CA GLN A 43 -1.53 -11.26 7.30
C GLN A 43 -0.02 -11.04 7.23
N MET A 44 0.45 -9.80 7.46
CA MET A 44 1.89 -9.52 7.58
C MET A 44 2.54 -10.31 8.72
N MET A 45 1.88 -10.40 9.88
CA MET A 45 2.33 -11.27 10.99
C MET A 45 2.33 -12.75 10.59
N ARG A 46 1.23 -13.22 9.98
CA ARG A 46 1.08 -14.62 9.54
C ARG A 46 2.16 -15.06 8.56
N PHE A 47 2.54 -14.19 7.63
CA PHE A 47 3.53 -14.49 6.59
C PHE A 47 4.93 -13.95 6.88
N ALA A 48 5.15 -13.42 8.09
CA ALA A 48 6.42 -12.89 8.57
C ALA A 48 7.09 -11.91 7.60
N THR A 49 6.32 -10.98 7.01
CA THR A 49 6.86 -9.97 6.09
C THR A 49 7.60 -8.84 6.80
N GLY A 50 7.45 -8.72 8.12
CA GLY A 50 7.93 -7.58 8.92
C GLY A 50 7.04 -6.33 8.76
N PHE A 51 7.37 -5.27 9.50
CA PHE A 51 6.64 -3.99 9.54
C PHE A 51 7.47 -2.78 9.08
N SER A 52 8.62 -3.02 8.42
CA SER A 52 9.48 -1.97 7.86
C SER A 52 8.94 -1.36 6.56
N VAL A 53 7.62 -1.30 6.40
CA VAL A 53 6.96 -0.77 5.18
C VAL A 53 7.34 0.70 5.03
N LYS A 54 7.81 1.08 3.84
CA LYS A 54 8.16 2.47 3.50
C LYS A 54 7.07 3.15 2.68
N TRP A 55 6.43 2.38 1.80
CA TRP A 55 5.44 2.89 0.86
C TRP A 55 4.22 1.99 0.79
N ILE A 56 3.04 2.60 0.69
CA ILE A 56 1.78 1.89 0.43
C ILE A 56 1.16 2.55 -0.79
N PHE A 57 0.91 1.76 -1.83
CA PHE A 57 0.28 2.21 -3.06
C PHE A 57 -1.16 1.69 -3.08
N ILE A 58 -2.12 2.60 -2.98
CA ILE A 58 -3.55 2.31 -3.03
C ILE A 58 -4.00 2.40 -4.47
N THR A 59 -4.42 1.28 -5.04
CA THR A 59 -4.89 1.23 -6.44
C THR A 59 -6.16 2.04 -6.61
N HIS A 60 -7.08 1.89 -5.66
CA HIS A 60 -8.38 2.53 -5.67
C HIS A 60 -9.07 2.65 -4.32
N LEU A 61 -10.15 3.44 -4.27
CA LEU A 61 -10.82 3.86 -3.04
C LEU A 61 -12.06 3.02 -2.71
N HIS A 62 -12.09 1.75 -3.13
CA HIS A 62 -12.99 0.78 -2.49
C HIS A 62 -12.43 0.38 -1.13
N ALA A 63 -13.32 0.24 -0.14
CA ALA A 63 -12.97 0.02 1.26
C ALA A 63 -12.03 -1.19 1.48
N ASP A 64 -12.22 -2.25 0.70
CA ASP A 64 -11.42 -3.48 0.76
C ASP A 64 -9.97 -3.32 0.28
N HIS A 65 -9.60 -2.14 -0.25
CA HIS A 65 -8.25 -1.81 -0.69
C HIS A 65 -7.50 -0.86 0.25
N PHE A 66 -8.16 -0.13 1.16
CA PHE A 66 -7.48 0.87 1.99
C PHE A 66 -7.85 0.89 3.48
N LEU A 67 -8.93 0.23 3.92
CA LEU A 67 -9.34 0.30 5.33
C LEU A 67 -8.30 -0.25 6.32
N GLY A 68 -7.39 -1.10 5.87
CA GLY A 68 -6.28 -1.60 6.69
C GLY A 68 -5.23 -0.55 7.04
N VAL A 69 -5.16 0.57 6.29
CA VAL A 69 -4.20 1.66 6.53
C VAL A 69 -4.31 2.14 7.97
N THR A 70 -5.53 2.40 8.45
CA THR A 70 -5.77 2.87 9.82
C THR A 70 -5.12 1.94 10.83
N GLY A 71 -5.45 0.64 10.80
CA GLY A 71 -4.91 -0.30 11.78
C GLY A 71 -3.40 -0.49 11.65
N LEU A 72 -2.87 -0.55 10.43
CA LEU A 72 -1.45 -0.79 10.19
C LEU A 72 -0.58 0.34 10.76
N LEU A 73 -0.97 1.59 10.56
CA LEU A 73 -0.24 2.76 11.07
C LEU A 73 -0.20 2.75 12.61
N ARG A 74 -1.34 2.46 13.26
CA ARG A 74 -1.39 2.32 14.74
C ARG A 74 -0.44 1.23 15.24
N THR A 75 -0.43 0.07 14.59
CA THR A 75 0.49 -1.01 14.96
C THR A 75 1.95 -0.59 14.82
N MET A 76 2.30 0.12 13.74
CA MET A 76 3.66 0.65 13.56
C MET A 76 4.04 1.70 14.61
N ALA A 77 3.11 2.60 14.97
CA ALA A 77 3.33 3.59 16.03
C ALA A 77 3.56 2.92 17.40
N LEU A 78 2.78 1.90 17.72
CA LEU A 78 2.93 1.10 18.95
C LEU A 78 4.24 0.31 18.97
N GLN A 79 4.77 -0.06 17.80
CA GLN A 79 6.09 -0.66 17.64
C GLN A 79 7.24 0.36 17.67
N GLY A 80 6.95 1.64 17.93
CA GLY A 80 7.96 2.68 18.10
C GLY A 80 8.53 3.21 16.79
N ARG A 81 7.81 3.08 15.66
CA ARG A 81 8.24 3.68 14.39
C ARG A 81 8.41 5.20 14.54
N THR A 82 9.54 5.71 14.04
CA THR A 82 9.85 7.14 13.90
C THR A 82 9.96 7.58 12.45
N GLU A 83 10.35 6.65 11.56
CA GLU A 83 10.57 6.94 10.14
C GLU A 83 9.26 7.28 9.40
N PRO A 84 9.30 8.20 8.42
CA PRO A 84 8.14 8.54 7.62
C PRO A 84 7.62 7.33 6.83
N ILE A 85 6.33 7.36 6.47
CA ILE A 85 5.73 6.45 5.49
C ILE A 85 4.99 7.29 4.45
N SER A 86 5.05 6.89 3.18
CA SER A 86 4.30 7.57 2.13
C SER A 86 3.19 6.67 1.58
N LEU A 87 1.98 7.23 1.50
CA LEU A 87 0.82 6.65 0.85
C LEU A 87 0.73 7.27 -0.56
N PHE A 88 0.64 6.42 -1.58
CA PHE A 88 0.37 6.83 -2.95
C PHE A 88 -1.05 6.42 -3.31
N GLY A 89 -1.81 7.34 -3.87
CA GLY A 89 -3.17 7.06 -4.31
C GLY A 89 -3.52 7.81 -5.59
N PRO A 90 -4.64 7.49 -6.24
CA PRO A 90 -5.12 8.21 -7.41
C PRO A 90 -5.53 9.64 -7.05
N THR A 91 -5.66 10.52 -8.06
CA THR A 91 -6.22 11.86 -7.87
C THR A 91 -7.59 11.81 -7.17
N GLY A 92 -7.78 12.64 -6.15
CA GLY A 92 -8.97 12.66 -5.28
C GLY A 92 -8.91 11.71 -4.08
N SER A 93 -7.81 10.98 -3.88
CA SER A 93 -7.62 10.09 -2.74
C SER A 93 -7.23 10.80 -1.45
N GLU A 94 -6.67 12.01 -1.52
CA GLU A 94 -6.07 12.68 -0.37
C GLU A 94 -7.04 12.79 0.80
N ARG A 95 -8.25 13.30 0.57
CA ARG A 95 -9.26 13.49 1.63
C ARG A 95 -9.62 12.17 2.31
N ILE A 96 -9.75 11.08 1.55
CA ILE A 96 -10.15 9.76 2.07
C ILE A 96 -9.00 9.14 2.86
N LEU A 97 -7.77 9.18 2.32
CA LEU A 97 -6.60 8.65 3.00
C LEU A 97 -6.27 9.46 4.25
N GLN A 98 -6.38 10.79 4.21
CA GLN A 98 -6.23 11.64 5.40
C GLN A 98 -7.24 11.27 6.49
N ALA A 99 -8.50 11.00 6.11
CA ALA A 99 -9.51 10.55 7.07
C ALA A 99 -9.15 9.19 7.67
N ALA A 100 -8.67 8.24 6.87
CA ALA A 100 -8.22 6.93 7.35
C ALA A 100 -7.02 7.04 8.32
N VAL A 101 -6.05 7.90 8.01
CA VAL A 101 -4.87 8.17 8.87
C VAL A 101 -5.28 8.83 10.18
N ARG A 102 -6.23 9.77 10.15
CA ARG A 102 -6.68 10.54 11.32
C ARG A 102 -7.79 9.86 12.12
N LEU A 103 -8.29 8.71 11.67
CA LEU A 103 -9.38 8.01 12.35
C LEU A 103 -8.93 7.58 13.77
N GLY A 104 -9.71 7.98 14.78
CA GLY A 104 -9.41 7.76 16.19
C GLY A 104 -8.96 9.03 16.92
N VAL A 105 -8.66 8.90 18.21
CA VAL A 105 -8.22 10.03 19.06
C VAL A 105 -6.70 10.18 19.10
N GLU A 106 -5.98 9.11 18.77
CA GLU A 106 -4.52 9.07 18.82
C GLU A 106 -3.91 9.72 17.56
N ARG A 107 -2.79 10.42 17.74
CA ARG A 107 -2.01 10.94 16.62
C ARG A 107 -0.85 10.00 16.32
N GLU A 108 -0.56 9.85 15.03
CA GLU A 108 0.64 9.12 14.61
C GLU A 108 1.90 9.81 15.15
N LYS A 109 2.84 9.01 15.64
CA LYS A 109 4.12 9.49 16.21
C LYS A 109 5.21 9.65 15.15
N PHE A 110 4.91 9.33 13.90
CA PHE A 110 5.80 9.45 12.76
C PHE A 110 5.06 10.12 11.59
N PRO A 111 5.78 10.76 10.64
CA PRO A 111 5.16 11.44 9.52
C PRO A 111 4.44 10.47 8.57
N VAL A 112 3.24 10.83 8.15
CA VAL A 112 2.50 10.13 7.09
C VAL A 112 2.29 11.11 5.94
N GLU A 113 2.91 10.82 4.81
CA GLU A 113 2.81 11.62 3.59
C GLU A 113 1.78 11.00 2.66
N ILE A 114 0.92 11.81 2.05
CA ILE A 114 -0.05 11.35 1.06
C ILE A 114 0.26 12.02 -0.26
N ASN A 115 0.43 11.21 -1.30
CA ASN A 115 0.83 11.63 -2.63
C ASN A 115 -0.22 11.14 -3.63
N GLU A 116 -0.91 12.08 -4.28
CA GLU A 116 -1.76 11.74 -5.41
C GLU A 116 -0.91 11.59 -6.66
N VAL A 117 -1.18 10.56 -7.46
CA VAL A 117 -0.43 10.25 -8.68
C VAL A 117 -1.34 10.13 -9.89
N GLN A 118 -0.87 10.65 -11.03
CA GLN A 118 -1.47 10.45 -12.35
C GLN A 118 -0.76 9.32 -13.11
N PRO A 119 -1.38 8.75 -14.15
CA PRO A 119 -0.70 7.81 -15.04
C PRO A 119 0.68 8.29 -15.52
N GLY A 120 1.69 7.45 -15.39
CA GLY A 120 3.09 7.76 -15.69
C GLY A 120 3.89 8.35 -14.52
N GLU A 121 3.22 8.78 -13.44
CA GLU A 121 3.86 9.28 -12.22
C GLU A 121 4.00 8.19 -11.16
N GLY A 122 4.81 8.43 -10.13
CA GLY A 122 4.97 7.50 -9.01
C GLY A 122 6.32 7.61 -8.34
N LEU A 123 6.75 6.52 -7.72
CA LEU A 123 7.99 6.45 -6.95
C LEU A 123 9.18 6.12 -7.86
N LYS A 124 10.26 6.89 -7.74
CA LYS A 124 11.55 6.60 -8.37
C LYS A 124 12.57 6.28 -7.28
N CYS A 125 13.16 5.10 -7.36
CA CYS A 125 14.22 4.63 -6.47
C CYS A 125 15.49 4.38 -7.28
N GLU A 126 16.61 4.18 -6.58
CA GLU A 126 17.80 3.66 -7.23
C GLU A 126 17.52 2.24 -7.75
N GLY A 127 17.73 2.02 -9.05
CA GLY A 127 17.57 0.69 -9.67
C GLY A 127 16.14 0.25 -10.01
N TYR A 128 15.10 0.95 -9.53
CA TYR A 128 13.70 0.66 -9.89
C TYR A 128 12.76 1.86 -9.78
N GLN A 129 11.60 1.77 -10.43
CA GLN A 129 10.51 2.74 -10.29
C GLN A 129 9.17 2.02 -10.18
N VAL A 130 8.25 2.62 -9.43
CA VAL A 130 6.85 2.19 -9.32
C VAL A 130 5.99 3.27 -9.95
N LEU A 131 5.44 3.01 -11.13
CA LEU A 131 4.68 3.98 -11.89
C LEU A 131 3.20 3.64 -11.97
N ALA A 132 2.39 4.67 -12.06
CA ALA A 132 0.99 4.60 -12.28
C ALA A 132 0.62 4.24 -13.74
N PHE A 133 -0.41 3.43 -13.97
CA PHE A 133 -1.00 3.24 -15.30
C PHE A 133 -2.53 3.16 -15.25
N PRO A 134 -3.24 3.58 -16.32
CA PRO A 134 -4.69 3.66 -16.29
C PRO A 134 -5.33 2.27 -16.40
N VAL A 135 -6.38 2.02 -15.62
CA VAL A 135 -7.23 0.82 -15.74
C VAL A 135 -8.72 1.16 -15.81
N ASN A 136 -9.52 0.28 -16.42
CA ASN A 136 -10.97 0.40 -16.47
C ASN A 136 -11.62 -0.35 -15.30
N HIS A 137 -12.09 0.37 -14.29
CA HIS A 137 -12.79 -0.21 -13.15
C HIS A 137 -13.79 0.79 -12.55
N GLY A 138 -14.90 1.03 -13.28
CA GLY A 138 -15.97 1.96 -12.90
C GLY A 138 -15.70 3.41 -13.29
N ASN A 139 -16.37 4.36 -12.61
CA ASN A 139 -16.35 5.80 -12.94
C ASN A 139 -15.06 6.53 -12.50
N SER A 140 -14.03 5.81 -12.09
CA SER A 140 -12.80 6.39 -11.56
C SER A 140 -11.65 5.72 -12.31
N ALA A 141 -10.88 6.48 -13.08
CA ALA A 141 -9.72 5.96 -13.80
C ALA A 141 -8.64 5.65 -12.74
N TRP A 142 -8.45 4.36 -12.46
CA TRP A 142 -7.53 3.95 -11.41
C TRP A 142 -6.12 3.76 -11.95
N VAL A 143 -5.20 3.86 -11.01
CA VAL A 143 -3.78 3.76 -11.19
C VAL A 143 -3.33 2.38 -10.70
N GLY A 144 -2.96 1.50 -11.63
CA GLY A 144 -2.20 0.31 -11.28
C GLY A 144 -0.73 0.69 -11.01
N PRO A 145 -0.10 0.16 -9.96
CA PRO A 145 1.32 0.35 -9.74
C PRO A 145 2.12 -0.62 -10.61
N TRP A 146 3.15 -0.11 -11.28
CA TRP A 146 4.01 -0.84 -12.21
C TRP A 146 5.46 -0.79 -11.75
N LEU A 147 6.03 -1.93 -11.36
CA LEU A 147 7.44 -2.00 -10.97
C LEU A 147 8.32 -2.23 -12.21
N ARG A 148 9.12 -1.22 -12.58
CA ARG A 148 10.15 -1.33 -13.62
C ARG A 148 11.52 -1.42 -12.99
N THR A 149 12.29 -2.42 -13.39
CA THR A 149 13.70 -2.56 -13.01
C THR A 149 14.62 -2.17 -14.18
N ASN A 150 15.83 -1.70 -13.87
CA ASN A 150 16.82 -1.32 -14.90
C ASN A 150 17.40 -2.53 -15.67
N ALA A 151 17.21 -3.75 -15.16
CA ALA A 151 17.61 -4.99 -15.81
C ALA A 151 16.36 -5.74 -16.31
N LEU A 152 16.01 -5.52 -17.59
CA LEU A 152 15.10 -6.33 -18.43
C LEU A 152 14.09 -7.20 -17.65
N GLY A 153 13.06 -6.58 -17.09
CA GLY A 153 11.96 -7.32 -16.48
C GLY A 153 10.86 -6.43 -15.91
N VAL A 154 9.65 -6.64 -16.41
CA VAL A 154 8.38 -6.13 -15.86
C VAL A 154 7.99 -7.03 -14.69
N LEU A 155 7.62 -6.46 -13.55
CA LEU A 155 7.00 -7.23 -12.47
C LEU A 155 5.75 -6.51 -11.96
N ILE A 156 4.64 -7.24 -12.07
CA ILE A 156 3.27 -6.95 -11.63
C ILE A 156 2.55 -5.87 -12.43
#